data_AF-A0A0X3Y2W5-F1
#
_entry.id   AF-A0A0X3Y2W5-F1
#
_cell.length_a   1.000
_cell.length_b   1.000
_cell.length_c   1.000
_cell.angle_alpha   90.00
_cell.angle_beta   90.00
_cell.angle_gamma   90.00
#
_symmetry.space_group_name_H-M   'P 1'
#
loop_
_entity.id
_entity.type
_entity.pdbx_description
1 polymer ?
#
loop_
_entity_poly.entity_id
_entity_poly.type
_entity_poly.pdbx_seq_one_letter_code
_entity_poly.pdbx_strand_id
1 'polypeptide(L)'
;MLKAKFIDKILEVMQEEADRIWIDNKEVTVCFKDSKDVEGNAEILKHIYTLQLNKVVEDYRVSIDYELKTIEIHRKSSFVCLRNFKSCDNKIWTAILEDLKKDKVKNNGN
;
A
#
# COMPACT_ATOMS: atom_id res chain seq x y z
N MET A 1 -9.42 -7.58 11.58
CA MET A 1 -8.58 -8.60 10.92
C MET A 1 -9.13 -9.12 9.59
N LEU A 2 -10.44 -9.38 9.43
CA LEU A 2 -10.97 -9.89 8.16
C LEU A 2 -10.76 -8.91 6.97
N LYS A 3 -11.03 -7.62 7.18
CA LYS A 3 -10.78 -6.57 6.18
C LYS A 3 -9.32 -6.48 5.74
N ALA A 4 -8.36 -6.67 6.65
CA ALA A 4 -6.93 -6.61 6.31
C ALA A 4 -6.51 -7.80 5.43
N LYS A 5 -6.93 -9.03 5.77
CA LYS A 5 -6.66 -10.23 4.97
C LYS A 5 -7.26 -10.14 3.56
N PHE A 6 -8.43 -9.51 3.43
CA PHE A 6 -9.05 -9.28 2.13
C PHE A 6 -8.22 -8.31 1.28
N ILE A 7 -7.78 -7.19 1.86
CA ILE A 7 -6.90 -6.22 1.17
C ILE A 7 -5.55 -6.87 0.82
N ASP A 8 -4.97 -7.68 1.71
CA ASP A 8 -3.75 -8.44 1.42
C ASP A 8 -3.90 -9.28 0.13
N LYS A 9 -5.04 -9.95 -0.05
CA LYS A 9 -5.30 -10.72 -1.27
C LYS A 9 -5.44 -9.87 -2.53
N ILE A 10 -6.07 -8.70 -2.43
CA ILE A 10 -6.11 -7.76 -3.56
C ILE A 10 -4.69 -7.29 -3.90
N LEU A 11 -3.92 -6.85 -2.91
CA LEU A 11 -2.55 -6.37 -3.14
C LEU A 11 -1.61 -7.46 -3.64
N GLU A 12 -1.84 -8.73 -3.26
CA GLU A 12 -1.10 -9.87 -3.80
C GLU A 12 -1.38 -10.06 -5.30
N VAL A 13 -2.66 -10.02 -5.71
CA VAL A 13 -3.03 -10.15 -7.13
C VAL A 13 -2.60 -8.94 -7.96
N MET A 14 -2.60 -7.73 -7.36
CA MET A 14 -2.14 -6.51 -8.03
C MET A 14 -0.70 -6.58 -8.55
N GLN A 15 0.14 -7.51 -8.05
CA GLN A 15 1.49 -7.70 -8.58
C GLN A 15 1.50 -8.13 -10.05
N GLU A 16 0.41 -8.73 -10.55
CA GLU A 16 0.28 -9.12 -11.96
C GLU A 16 0.01 -7.89 -12.83
N GLU A 17 -0.76 -6.92 -12.31
CA GLU A 17 -1.30 -5.77 -13.07
C GLU A 17 -0.49 -4.48 -12.91
N ALA A 18 0.20 -4.29 -11.78
CA ALA A 18 0.87 -3.05 -11.44
C ALA A 18 2.37 -3.24 -11.16
N ASP A 19 3.16 -2.25 -11.57
CA ASP A 19 4.56 -2.12 -11.17
C ASP A 19 4.68 -1.49 -9.79
N ARG A 20 3.79 -0.54 -9.48
CA ARG A 20 3.83 0.19 -8.20
C ARG A 20 2.46 0.71 -7.78
N ILE A 21 2.23 0.76 -6.48
CA ILE A 21 1.10 1.47 -5.87
C ILE A 21 1.64 2.51 -4.88
N TRP A 22 1.16 3.74 -5.01
CA TRP A 22 1.40 4.83 -4.07
C TRP A 22 0.12 5.16 -3.31
N ILE A 23 0.23 5.36 -2.01
CA ILE A 23 -0.90 5.70 -1.15
C ILE A 23 -0.46 6.88 -0.29
N ASP A 24 -1.21 7.98 -0.34
CA ASP A 24 -1.06 9.09 0.60
C ASP A 24 -2.42 9.51 1.16
N ASN A 25 -2.46 10.62 1.91
CA ASN A 25 -3.70 11.11 2.51
C ASN A 25 -4.73 11.64 1.52
N LYS A 26 -4.34 11.88 0.26
CA LYS A 26 -5.20 12.42 -0.79
C LYS A 26 -5.78 11.27 -1.60
N GLU A 27 -4.95 10.39 -2.13
CA GLU A 27 -5.36 9.39 -3.10
C GLU A 27 -4.54 8.10 -3.08
N VAL A 28 -4.98 7.16 -3.91
CA VAL A 28 -4.22 5.96 -4.27
C VAL A 28 -3.85 6.09 -5.75
N THR A 29 -2.58 5.92 -6.07
CA THR A 29 -2.10 5.97 -7.46
C THR A 29 -1.53 4.61 -7.81
N VAL A 30 -1.98 4.04 -8.94
CA VAL A 30 -1.53 2.75 -9.44
C VAL A 30 -0.76 2.98 -10.73
N CYS A 31 0.49 2.53 -10.77
CA CYS A 31 1.30 2.45 -11.97
C CYS A 31 1.10 1.06 -12.58
N PHE A 32 0.19 0.97 -13.57
CA PHE A 32 -0.10 -0.27 -14.29
C PHE A 32 1.02 -0.64 -15.25
N LYS A 33 1.24 -1.95 -15.41
CA LYS A 33 2.21 -2.51 -16.36
C LYS A 33 1.82 -2.22 -17.80
N ASP A 34 0.58 -2.56 -18.16
CA ASP A 34 0.03 -2.22 -19.47
C ASP A 34 -0.82 -0.96 -19.39
N SER A 35 -0.16 0.19 -19.52
CA SER A 35 -0.83 1.48 -19.55
C SER A 35 -1.76 1.69 -20.77
N LYS A 36 -1.73 0.81 -21.78
CA LYS A 36 -2.60 0.91 -22.96
C LYS A 36 -3.97 0.27 -22.74
N ASP A 37 -4.12 -0.62 -21.76
CA ASP A 37 -5.42 -1.19 -21.38
C ASP A 37 -6.23 -0.20 -20.53
N VAL A 38 -6.79 0.82 -21.18
CA VAL A 38 -7.52 1.89 -20.50
C VAL A 38 -8.77 1.37 -19.77
N GLU A 39 -9.48 0.41 -20.36
CA GLU A 39 -10.75 -0.10 -19.81
C GLU A 39 -10.52 -1.02 -18.60
N GLY A 40 -9.61 -1.99 -18.71
CA GLY A 40 -9.26 -2.88 -17.60
C GLY A 40 -8.67 -2.12 -16.42
N ASN A 41 -7.73 -1.19 -16.69
CA ASN A 41 -7.14 -0.35 -15.65
C ASN A 41 -8.19 0.51 -14.93
N ALA A 42 -9.18 1.05 -15.66
CA ALA A 42 -10.25 1.83 -15.05
C ALA A 42 -11.16 0.96 -14.15
N GLU A 43 -11.42 -0.29 -14.52
CA GLU A 43 -12.19 -1.22 -13.69
C GLU A 43 -11.44 -1.62 -12.41
N ILE A 44 -10.14 -1.91 -12.51
CA ILE A 44 -9.30 -2.20 -11.35
C ILE A 44 -9.25 -0.99 -10.41
N LEU A 45 -9.07 0.22 -10.94
CA LEU A 45 -9.05 1.45 -10.13
C LEU A 45 -10.35 1.66 -9.34
N LYS A 46 -11.53 1.40 -9.94
CA LYS A 46 -12.81 1.48 -9.23
C LYS A 46 -12.78 0.58 -7.98
N HIS A 47 -12.31 -0.66 -8.11
CA HIS A 47 -12.22 -1.57 -6.97
C HIS A 47 -11.21 -1.07 -5.93
N ILE A 48 -10.01 -0.64 -6.34
CA ILE A 48 -8.99 -0.11 -5.43
C ILE A 48 -9.50 1.11 -4.64
N TYR A 49 -10.20 2.04 -5.29
CA TYR A 49 -10.75 3.23 -4.63
C TYR A 49 -11.85 2.91 -3.61
N THR A 50 -12.61 1.83 -3.80
CA THR A 50 -13.60 1.39 -2.80
C THR A 50 -12.95 0.91 -1.50
N LEU A 51 -11.68 0.50 -1.52
CA LEU A 51 -10.94 0.09 -0.32
C LEU A 51 -10.60 1.27 0.61
N GLN A 52 -10.58 2.50 0.08
CA GLN A 52 -10.29 3.74 0.83
C GLN A 52 -8.97 3.67 1.63
N LEU A 53 -7.92 3.10 1.04
CA LEU A 53 -6.62 2.91 1.71
C LEU A 53 -6.00 4.24 2.17
N ASN A 54 -6.17 5.30 1.38
CA ASN A 54 -5.75 6.67 1.70
C ASN A 54 -6.28 7.17 3.06
N LYS A 55 -7.53 6.83 3.40
CA LYS A 55 -8.14 7.21 4.68
C LYS A 55 -7.52 6.47 5.87
N VAL A 56 -6.94 5.29 5.64
CA VAL A 56 -6.34 4.46 6.70
C VAL A 56 -4.90 4.86 6.96
N VAL A 57 -4.15 5.22 5.91
CA VAL A 57 -2.76 5.65 6.08
C VAL A 57 -2.62 7.03 6.69
N GLU A 58 -3.66 7.89 6.66
CA GLU A 58 -3.64 9.23 7.25
C GLU A 58 -2.42 10.04 6.80
N ASP A 59 -1.61 10.62 7.70
CA ASP A 59 -0.46 11.49 7.37
C ASP A 59 0.80 10.74 6.87
N TYR A 60 0.65 9.46 6.57
CA TYR A 60 1.71 8.61 6.03
C TYR A 60 1.63 8.51 4.51
N ARG A 61 2.78 8.22 3.91
CA ARG A 61 2.95 7.90 2.50
C ARG A 61 3.51 6.49 2.39
N VAL A 62 2.83 5.64 1.64
CA VAL A 62 3.20 4.24 1.45
C VAL A 62 3.46 3.99 -0.03
N SER A 63 4.60 3.40 -0.33
CA SER A 63 4.94 2.86 -1.65
C SER A 63 4.97 1.35 -1.57
N ILE A 64 4.27 0.68 -2.48
CA ILE A 64 4.34 -0.76 -2.68
C ILE A 64 4.92 -0.96 -4.07
N ASP A 65 6.17 -1.41 -4.12
CA ASP A 65 6.91 -1.64 -5.36
C ASP A 65 6.93 -3.13 -5.67
N TYR A 66 6.27 -3.53 -6.75
CA TYR A 66 6.15 -4.93 -7.16
C TYR A 66 7.35 -5.43 -7.95
N GLU A 67 8.07 -4.53 -8.65
CA GLU A 67 9.31 -4.87 -9.36
C GLU A 67 10.42 -5.21 -8.36
N LEU A 68 10.63 -4.34 -7.37
CA LEU A 68 11.62 -4.52 -6.31
C LEU A 68 11.11 -5.39 -5.15
N LYS A 69 9.80 -5.65 -5.10
CA LYS A 69 9.12 -6.41 -4.03
C LYS A 69 9.37 -5.79 -2.66
N THR A 70 9.22 -4.47 -2.57
CA THR A 70 9.46 -3.69 -1.36
C THR A 70 8.28 -2.82 -0.97
N ILE A 71 8.21 -2.51 0.32
CA ILE A 71 7.25 -1.56 0.89
C ILE A 71 8.07 -0.46 1.55
N GLU A 72 7.81 0.80 1.22
CA GLU A 72 8.44 1.95 1.84
C GLU A 72 7.40 2.85 2.48
N ILE A 73 7.64 3.27 3.72
CA ILE A 73 6.73 4.09 4.51
C ILE A 73 7.46 5.35 4.96
N HIS A 74 6.84 6.49 4.69
CA HIS A 74 7.24 7.81 5.20
C HIS A 74 6.11 8.45 5.98
N ARG A 75 6.45 9.28 6.96
CA ARG A 75 5.51 10.18 7.64
C ARG A 75 5.95 11.61 7.39
N LYS A 76 5.16 12.39 6.67
CA LYS A 76 5.65 13.67 6.08
C LYS A 76 6.98 13.38 5.36
N SER A 77 8.04 14.14 5.63
CA SER A 77 9.38 13.95 5.07
C SER A 77 10.24 12.91 5.79
N SER A 78 9.77 12.31 6.87
CA SER A 78 10.57 11.40 7.69
C SER A 78 10.39 9.95 7.25
N PHE A 79 11.50 9.26 7.03
CA PHE A 79 11.51 7.82 6.79
C PHE A 79 11.02 7.05 8.02
N VAL A 80 10.13 6.07 7.81
CA VAL A 80 9.58 5.21 8.86
C VAL A 80 10.07 3.78 8.70
N CYS A 81 9.90 3.18 7.52
CA CYS A 81 10.22 1.78 7.31
C CYS A 81 10.50 1.45 5.83
N LEU A 82 11.36 0.44 5.61
CA LEU A 82 11.54 -0.27 4.35
C LEU A 82 11.44 -1.78 4.63
N ARG A 83 10.54 -2.47 3.94
CA ARG A 83 10.37 -3.93 4.01
C ARG A 83 10.53 -4.57 2.65
N ASN A 84 10.91 -5.84 2.65
CA ASN A 84 10.78 -6.72 1.49
C ASN A 84 9.52 -7.59 1.68
N PHE A 85 8.82 -7.95 0.60
CA PHE A 85 7.60 -8.78 0.68
C PHE A 85 7.80 -10.12 1.39
N LYS A 86 9.00 -10.73 1.25
CA LYS A 86 9.34 -11.97 1.96
C LYS A 86 9.32 -11.81 3.48
N SER A 87 9.66 -10.63 4.00
CA SER A 87 9.70 -10.42 5.46
C SER A 87 8.32 -10.23 6.09
N CYS A 88 7.27 -10.14 5.27
CA CYS A 88 5.88 -10.06 5.71
C CYS A 88 5.01 -11.23 5.23
N ASP A 89 5.60 -12.33 4.73
CA ASP A 89 4.87 -13.48 4.17
C ASP A 89 3.80 -13.07 3.12
N ASN A 90 4.11 -12.06 2.30
CA ASN A 90 3.18 -11.42 1.35
C ASN A 90 1.90 -10.82 1.96
N LYS A 91 1.80 -10.67 3.30
CA LYS A 91 0.73 -9.94 3.97
C LYS A 91 1.04 -8.44 4.01
N ILE A 92 1.14 -7.85 2.82
CA ILE A 92 1.61 -6.48 2.56
C ILE A 92 0.84 -5.45 3.40
N TRP A 93 -0.49 -5.45 3.32
CA TRP A 93 -1.32 -4.49 4.03
C TRP A 93 -1.27 -4.68 5.53
N THR A 94 -1.31 -5.93 5.99
CA THR A 94 -1.16 -6.23 7.42
C THR A 94 0.15 -5.67 7.98
N ALA A 95 1.27 -5.87 7.26
CA ALA A 95 2.57 -5.34 7.68
C ALA A 95 2.61 -3.79 7.69
N ILE A 96 2.01 -3.14 6.69
CA ILE A 96 1.86 -1.68 6.66
C ILE A 96 1.14 -1.20 7.92
N LEU A 97 -0.02 -1.76 8.24
CA LEU A 97 -0.79 -1.36 9.43
C LEU A 97 -0.02 -1.53 10.74
N GLU A 98 0.78 -2.61 10.85
CA GLU A 98 1.63 -2.84 12.01
C GLU A 98 2.71 -1.77 12.17
N ASP A 99 3.37 -1.37 11.08
CA ASP A 99 4.41 -0.34 11.12
C ASP A 99 3.86 1.05 11.40
N LEU A 100 2.72 1.39 10.78
CA LEU A 100 2.01 2.63 11.09
C LEU A 100 1.66 2.69 12.58
N LYS A 101 1.15 1.58 13.15
CA LYS A 101 0.84 1.52 14.58
C LYS A 101 2.09 1.66 15.45
N LYS A 102 3.19 0.97 15.12
CA LYS A 102 4.46 1.06 15.86
C LYS A 102 5.00 2.48 15.87
N ASP A 103 4.99 3.16 14.72
CA ASP A 103 5.46 4.54 14.61
C ASP A 103 4.54 5.53 15.36
N LYS A 104 3.21 5.37 15.29
CA LYS A 104 2.26 6.18 16.07
C LYS A 104 2.51 6.06 17.57
N VAL A 105 2.74 4.85 18.08
CA VAL A 105 3.05 4.62 19.50
C VAL A 105 4.37 5.29 19.89
N LYS A 106 5.40 5.17 19.05
CA LYS A 106 6.70 5.81 19.28
C LYS A 106 6.60 7.33 19.37
N ASN A 107 5.78 7.95 18.52
CA ASN A 107 5.63 9.41 18.47
C ASN A 107 4.66 9.97 19.53
N ASN A 108 3.68 9.19 20.00
CA ASN A 108 2.73 9.63 21.04
C ASN A 108 3.29 9.49 22.47
N GLY A 109 4.39 8.75 22.65
CA GLY A 109 5.08 8.59 23.93
C GLY A 109 6.11 9.68 24.26
N ASN A 110 6.24 10.70 23.39
CA ASN A 110 7.12 11.85 23.55
C ASN A 110 6.34 13.12 23.89
#